data_AF-A0A1W6N473-F1
#
_entry.id   AF-A0A1W6N473-F1
#
_cell.length_a   1.000
_cell.length_b   1.000
_cell.length_c   1.000
_cell.angle_alpha   90.00
_cell.angle_beta   90.00
_cell.angle_gamma   90.00
#
_symmetry.space_group_name_H-M   'P 1'
#
loop_
_entity.id
_entity.type
_entity.pdbx_description
1 polymer ?
#
loop_
_entity_poly.entity_id
_entity_poly.type
_entity_poly.pdbx_seq_one_letter_code
_entity_poly.pdbx_strand_id
1 'polypeptide(L)'
;MLQFITKEVSSSTSGLFSSLGREKKKSTKNTDTTYVVYIDRSSGLIGGAKLQPITQSKISRTERFAAGLVREENVWECSQVFFDIEGLQEEDVHQDETQKLIKKFYSELYKGLQDFAVEKRAKMIVTHHPKNLHQELRFLGQWSFHTEMKIEKFETSPVIMGILDLQLKARNPLEILKSLRIQEMSHPQLAC
;
A
#
# COMPACT_ATOMS: atom_id res chain seq x y z
N MET A 1 -0.57 15.07 1.62
CA MET A 1 -1.07 14.52 2.91
C MET A 1 -1.32 13.04 2.69
N LEU A 2 -0.71 12.16 3.49
CA LEU A 2 -0.98 10.72 3.43
C LEU A 2 -2.29 10.42 4.17
N GLN A 3 -3.16 9.63 3.54
CA GLN A 3 -4.40 9.15 4.16
C GLN A 3 -4.41 7.63 4.13
N PHE A 4 -4.59 7.03 5.30
CA PHE A 4 -4.83 5.60 5.44
C PHE A 4 -6.33 5.36 5.32
N ILE A 5 -6.73 4.57 4.33
CA ILE A 5 -8.12 4.15 4.16
C ILE A 5 -8.16 2.65 4.45
N THR A 6 -8.54 2.32 5.68
CA THR A 6 -8.95 0.96 6.04
C THR A 6 -10.36 0.77 5.53
N LYS A 7 -10.50 0.08 4.40
CA LYS A 7 -11.83 -0.35 3.94
C LYS A 7 -12.14 -1.67 4.63
N GLU A 8 -12.89 -1.64 5.73
CA GLU A 8 -13.64 -2.82 6.15
C GLU A 8 -14.65 -3.10 5.03
N VAL A 9 -14.32 -4.03 4.14
CA VAL A 9 -15.28 -4.51 3.15
C VAL A 9 -16.22 -5.47 3.88
N SER A 10 -17.14 -4.93 4.70
CA SER A 10 -18.40 -5.61 4.91
C SER A 10 -19.10 -5.62 3.56
N SER A 11 -19.27 -6.80 2.97
CA SER A 11 -19.98 -6.95 1.71
C SER A 11 -21.45 -6.57 1.90
N SER A 12 -21.74 -5.28 1.76
CA SER A 12 -23.07 -4.69 1.68
C SER A 12 -23.07 -3.54 0.67
N THR A 13 -22.59 -3.80 -0.54
CA THR A 13 -23.16 -3.17 -1.74
C THR A 13 -24.18 -4.14 -2.32
N SER A 14 -25.32 -4.25 -1.65
CA SER A 14 -26.51 -4.85 -2.22
C SER A 14 -27.18 -3.83 -3.13
N GLY A 15 -27.38 -4.19 -4.41
CA GLY A 15 -28.51 -3.70 -5.18
C GLY A 15 -28.31 -2.39 -5.94
N LEU A 16 -27.76 -2.48 -7.15
CA LEU A 16 -28.34 -1.72 -8.26
C LEU A 16 -29.36 -2.53 -9.09
N PHE A 17 -29.52 -3.84 -8.84
CA PHE A 17 -30.60 -4.65 -9.45
C PHE A 17 -31.10 -5.73 -8.48
N SER A 18 -32.41 -5.99 -8.51
CA SER A 18 -33.27 -6.50 -7.44
C SER A 18 -33.43 -8.03 -7.30
N SER A 19 -33.87 -8.41 -6.10
CA SER A 19 -34.85 -9.46 -5.75
C SER A 19 -34.48 -10.95 -5.69
N LEU A 20 -34.92 -11.54 -4.57
CA LEU A 20 -35.30 -12.95 -4.30
C LEU A 20 -34.19 -14.01 -4.12
N GLY A 21 -34.02 -14.41 -2.85
CA GLY A 21 -34.05 -15.83 -2.51
C GLY A 21 -32.76 -16.45 -1.94
N ARG A 22 -32.89 -16.87 -0.67
CA ARG A 22 -32.20 -17.98 0.02
C ARG A 22 -30.73 -17.80 0.43
N GLU A 23 -30.61 -17.72 1.75
CA GLU A 23 -29.55 -18.21 2.62
C GLU A 23 -28.52 -19.15 1.94
N LYS A 24 -27.26 -18.71 1.96
CA LYS A 24 -26.14 -19.57 2.36
C LYS A 24 -25.24 -18.76 3.28
N LYS A 25 -25.25 -19.12 4.57
CA LYS A 25 -24.19 -18.73 5.54
C LYS A 25 -22.84 -19.13 4.94
N LYS A 26 -22.16 -18.19 4.29
CA LYS A 26 -20.73 -18.30 4.01
C LYS A 26 -20.01 -17.59 5.15
N SER A 27 -19.13 -18.32 5.82
CA SER A 27 -18.24 -17.78 6.85
C SER A 27 -17.59 -16.50 6.33
N THR A 28 -17.89 -15.37 6.96
CA THR A 28 -17.27 -14.08 6.71
C THR A 28 -15.80 -14.17 7.11
N LYS A 29 -14.93 -14.49 6.14
CA LYS A 29 -13.49 -14.26 6.28
C LYS A 29 -13.29 -12.75 6.33
N ASN A 30 -12.95 -12.20 7.48
CA ASN A 30 -12.56 -10.81 7.60
C ASN A 30 -11.30 -10.59 6.74
N THR A 31 -11.38 -9.69 5.76
CA THR A 31 -10.23 -9.35 4.91
C THR A 31 -9.62 -8.07 5.44
N ASP A 32 -8.50 -8.16 6.17
CA ASP A 32 -7.76 -7.01 6.71
C ASP A 32 -6.98 -6.28 5.60
N THR A 33 -7.62 -6.01 4.46
CA THR A 33 -7.01 -5.25 3.37
C THR A 33 -7.05 -3.75 3.71
N THR A 34 -5.90 -3.10 3.64
CA THR A 34 -5.75 -1.65 3.84
C THR A 34 -5.24 -1.00 2.56
N TYR A 35 -5.72 0.19 2.23
CA TYR A 35 -5.17 0.99 1.13
C TYR A 35 -4.46 2.21 1.70
N VAL A 36 -3.22 2.43 1.26
CA VAL A 36 -2.48 3.66 1.55
C VAL A 36 -2.63 4.55 0.34
N VAL A 37 -3.20 5.74 0.54
CA VAL A 37 -3.40 6.71 -0.54
C VAL A 37 -2.61 7.97 -0.21
N TYR A 38 -1.77 8.39 -1.15
CA TYR A 38 -1.08 9.66 -1.12
C TYR A 38 -1.83 10.64 -2.03
N ILE A 39 -2.22 11.79 -1.45
CA ILE A 39 -2.89 12.87 -2.17
C ILE A 39 -2.10 14.15 -1.97
N ASP A 40 -1.65 14.75 -3.07
CA ASP A 40 -1.09 16.09 -3.11
C ASP A 40 -1.97 16.99 -3.99
N ARG A 41 -2.89 17.70 -3.32
CA ARG A 41 -3.83 18.62 -3.97
C ARG A 41 -3.13 19.78 -4.67
N SER A 42 -1.91 20.13 -4.27
CA SER A 42 -1.19 21.26 -4.88
C SER A 42 -0.68 20.92 -6.27
N SER A 43 -0.39 19.66 -6.52
CA SER A 43 0.18 19.17 -7.78
C SER A 43 -0.76 18.21 -8.54
N GLY A 44 -2.02 18.07 -8.11
CA GLY A 44 -2.98 17.11 -8.70
C GLY A 44 -2.53 15.64 -8.62
N LEU A 45 -1.60 15.31 -7.72
CA LEU A 45 -0.97 14.00 -7.67
C LEU A 45 -1.76 13.08 -6.74
N ILE A 46 -2.12 11.91 -7.27
CA ILE A 46 -2.79 10.84 -6.53
C ILE A 46 -2.03 9.54 -6.78
N GLY A 47 -1.72 8.81 -5.72
CA GLY A 47 -1.13 7.49 -5.86
C GLY A 47 -1.37 6.67 -4.62
N GLY A 48 -0.91 5.42 -4.64
CA GLY A 48 -1.09 4.57 -3.48
C GLY A 48 -0.59 3.17 -3.65
N ALA A 49 -0.89 2.35 -2.65
CA ALA A 49 -0.62 0.93 -2.64
C ALA A 49 -1.68 0.17 -1.85
N LYS A 50 -1.86 -1.10 -2.20
CA LYS A 50 -2.68 -2.05 -1.46
C LYS A 50 -1.81 -2.83 -0.48
N LEU A 51 -2.25 -2.88 0.76
CA LEU A 51 -1.67 -3.69 1.83
C LEU A 51 -2.65 -4.78 2.25
N GLN A 52 -2.16 -6.00 2.40
CA GLN A 52 -2.96 -7.12 2.93
C GLN A 52 -2.05 -8.10 3.67
N PRO A 53 -2.59 -8.91 4.62
CA PRO A 53 -1.82 -9.98 5.22
C PRO A 53 -1.29 -10.93 4.15
N ILE A 54 -0.06 -11.42 4.32
CA ILE A 54 0.57 -12.34 3.34
C ILE A 54 -0.25 -13.62 3.15
N THR A 55 -0.98 -14.06 4.19
CA THR A 55 -1.90 -15.20 4.14
C THR A 55 -3.03 -15.02 3.12
N GLN A 56 -3.38 -13.77 2.79
CA GLN A 56 -4.40 -13.37 1.79
C GLN A 56 -3.78 -13.00 0.43
N SER A 57 -2.45 -13.06 0.31
CA SER A 57 -1.71 -12.74 -0.90
C SER A 57 -1.88 -13.77 -2.02
N LYS A 58 -1.71 -13.29 -3.26
CA LYS A 58 -1.55 -14.14 -4.45
C LYS A 58 -0.16 -14.77 -4.57
N ILE A 59 0.82 -14.30 -3.78
CA ILE A 59 2.15 -14.92 -3.68
C ILE A 59 1.95 -16.35 -3.17
N SER A 60 2.47 -17.34 -3.89
CA SER A 60 2.30 -18.75 -3.51
C SER A 60 3.13 -19.11 -2.28
N ARG A 61 2.71 -20.15 -1.57
CA ARG A 61 3.41 -20.65 -0.39
C ARG A 61 4.87 -21.02 -0.68
N THR A 62 5.14 -21.60 -1.85
CA THR A 62 6.50 -21.97 -2.27
C THR A 62 7.39 -20.74 -2.43
N GLU A 63 6.87 -19.66 -3.02
CA GLU A 63 7.62 -18.39 -3.16
C GLU A 63 7.91 -17.75 -1.81
N ARG A 64 6.93 -17.78 -0.89
CA ARG A 64 7.11 -17.28 0.48
C ARG A 64 8.21 -18.04 1.22
N PHE A 65 8.21 -19.38 1.13
CA PHE A 65 9.26 -20.19 1.74
C PHE A 65 10.63 -19.96 1.14
N ALA A 66 10.71 -19.83 -0.20
CA ALA A 66 11.97 -19.52 -0.88
C ALA A 66 12.55 -18.17 -0.41
N ALA A 67 11.68 -17.19 -0.10
CA ALA A 67 12.06 -15.91 0.49
C ALA A 67 12.32 -15.96 2.01
N GLY A 68 12.35 -17.14 2.64
CA GLY A 68 12.58 -17.29 4.07
C GLY A 68 11.40 -16.92 4.97
N LEU A 69 10.20 -16.72 4.41
CA LEU A 69 8.98 -16.42 5.17
C LEU A 69 8.37 -17.72 5.75
N VAL A 70 9.03 -18.28 6.77
CA VAL A 70 8.60 -19.55 7.41
C VAL A 70 7.41 -19.35 8.36
N ARG A 71 7.32 -18.17 8.99
CA ARG A 71 6.21 -17.77 9.87
C ARG A 71 5.56 -16.52 9.29
N GLU A 72 4.30 -16.65 8.87
CA GLU A 72 3.53 -15.61 8.17
C GLU A 72 2.80 -14.63 9.11
N GLU A 73 2.95 -14.79 10.42
CA GLU A 73 2.32 -13.93 11.43
C GLU A 73 2.80 -12.48 11.31
N ASN A 74 1.84 -11.56 11.20
CA ASN A 74 2.07 -10.12 11.04
C ASN A 74 2.99 -9.75 9.87
N VAL A 75 3.03 -10.58 8.83
CA VAL A 75 3.68 -10.28 7.55
C VAL A 75 2.64 -9.73 6.58
N TRP A 76 2.95 -8.60 5.96
CA TRP A 76 2.06 -7.91 5.03
C TRP A 76 2.64 -7.87 3.64
N GLU A 77 1.79 -8.02 2.62
CA GLU A 77 2.14 -7.75 1.23
C GLU A 77 1.76 -6.31 0.88
N CYS A 78 2.70 -5.56 0.33
CA CYS A 78 2.47 -4.34 -0.42
C CYS A 78 2.42 -4.68 -1.92
N SER A 79 1.27 -4.39 -2.53
CA SER A 79 1.00 -4.68 -3.95
C SER A 79 0.25 -3.51 -4.59
N GLN A 80 0.03 -3.57 -5.91
CA GLN A 80 -0.73 -2.56 -6.65
C GLN A 80 -0.26 -1.13 -6.38
N VAL A 81 1.06 -0.91 -6.42
CA VAL A 81 1.59 0.46 -6.37
C VAL A 81 1.17 1.16 -7.64
N PHE A 82 0.48 2.30 -7.50
CA PHE A 82 0.01 3.10 -8.63
C PHE A 82 0.27 4.57 -8.37
N PHE A 83 0.37 5.32 -9.46
CA PHE A 83 0.64 6.73 -9.48
C PHE A 83 -0.12 7.34 -10.64
N ASP A 84 -0.79 8.45 -10.37
CA ASP A 84 -1.55 9.24 -11.32
C ASP A 84 -1.31 10.73 -11.04
N ILE A 85 -1.26 11.52 -12.10
CA ILE A 85 -1.23 12.97 -12.02
C ILE A 85 -2.35 13.48 -12.92
N GLU A 86 -3.41 13.97 -12.30
CA GLU A 86 -4.46 14.66 -13.04
C GLU A 86 -3.91 16.00 -13.58
N GLY A 87 -4.10 16.26 -14.88
CA GLY A 87 -3.76 17.55 -15.50
C GLY A 87 -2.39 17.64 -16.17
N LEU A 88 -1.60 16.57 -16.21
CA LEU A 88 -0.44 16.46 -17.12
C LEU A 88 -0.90 16.08 -18.54
N GLN A 89 -1.80 16.88 -19.12
CA GLN A 89 -2.03 16.89 -20.56
C GLN A 89 -1.43 18.18 -21.15
N GLU A 90 -0.40 17.97 -21.96
CA GLU A 90 -0.02 18.78 -23.14
C GLU A 90 0.68 20.15 -23.00
N GLU A 91 1.02 20.67 -21.82
CA GLU A 91 1.81 21.92 -21.75
C GLU A 91 3.13 21.71 -21.00
N ASP A 92 4.22 21.49 -21.76
CA ASP A 92 5.64 21.78 -21.47
C ASP A 92 6.14 21.63 -20.01
N VAL A 93 5.56 20.74 -19.21
CA VAL A 93 6.07 20.44 -17.87
C VAL A 93 7.43 19.80 -18.05
N HIS A 94 8.46 20.56 -17.69
CA HIS A 94 9.85 20.14 -17.74
C HIS A 94 9.96 18.73 -17.14
N GLN A 95 10.49 17.78 -17.90
CA GLN A 95 10.64 16.36 -17.52
C GLN A 95 11.22 16.18 -16.10
N ASP A 96 12.06 17.13 -15.66
CA ASP A 96 12.63 17.22 -14.33
C ASP A 96 11.60 17.41 -13.21
N GLU A 97 10.54 18.19 -13.43
CA GLU A 97 9.47 18.43 -12.45
C GLU A 97 8.62 17.19 -12.24
N THR A 98 8.22 16.54 -13.33
CA THR A 98 7.52 15.24 -13.27
C THR A 98 8.36 14.20 -12.53
N GLN A 99 9.66 14.13 -12.81
CA GLN A 99 10.54 13.20 -12.11
C GLN A 99 10.67 13.53 -10.61
N LYS A 100 10.71 14.82 -10.22
CA LYS A 100 10.69 15.24 -8.81
C LYS A 100 9.38 14.83 -8.12
N LEU A 101 8.24 14.97 -8.78
CA LEU A 101 6.94 14.55 -8.25
C LEU A 101 6.86 13.03 -8.05
N ILE A 102 7.33 12.24 -9.02
CA ILE A 102 7.40 10.77 -8.90
C ILE A 102 8.30 10.36 -7.73
N LYS A 103 9.50 10.96 -7.61
CA LYS A 103 10.42 10.71 -6.48
C LYS A 103 9.79 11.06 -5.14
N LYS A 104 9.11 12.21 -5.06
CA LYS A 104 8.37 12.65 -3.86
C LYS A 104 7.29 11.62 -3.51
N PHE A 105 6.49 11.20 -4.48
CA PHE A 105 5.45 10.18 -4.28
C PHE A 105 6.02 8.88 -3.71
N TYR A 106 7.01 8.27 -4.37
CA TYR A 106 7.55 7.00 -3.91
C TYR A 106 8.23 7.10 -2.54
N SER A 107 8.88 8.22 -2.24
CA SER A 107 9.49 8.48 -0.92
C SER A 107 8.43 8.62 0.17
N GLU A 108 7.36 9.38 -0.06
CA GLU A 108 6.27 9.56 0.89
C GLU A 108 5.47 8.25 1.09
N LEU A 109 5.22 7.50 0.01
CA LEU A 109 4.61 6.18 0.11
C LEU A 109 5.45 5.25 0.99
N TYR A 110 6.79 5.25 0.84
CA TYR A 110 7.68 4.43 1.67
C TYR A 110 7.58 4.77 3.16
N LYS A 111 7.57 6.07 3.50
CA LYS A 111 7.35 6.54 4.87
C LYS A 111 5.99 6.09 5.40
N GLY A 112 4.95 6.17 4.56
CA GLY A 112 3.62 5.66 4.88
C GLY A 112 3.62 4.16 5.19
N LEU A 113 4.40 3.36 4.46
CA LEU A 113 4.56 1.92 4.74
C LEU A 113 5.29 1.66 6.07
N GLN A 114 6.28 2.47 6.41
CA GLN A 114 6.95 2.39 7.72
C GLN A 114 6.00 2.73 8.86
N ASP A 115 5.20 3.78 8.71
CA ASP A 115 4.20 4.19 9.71
C ASP A 115 3.11 3.12 9.88
N PHE A 116 2.63 2.56 8.76
CA PHE A 116 1.72 1.42 8.78
C PHE A 116 2.31 0.21 9.51
N ALA A 117 3.60 -0.10 9.27
CA ALA A 117 4.26 -1.21 9.93
C ALA A 117 4.32 -1.03 11.45
N VAL A 118 4.59 0.18 11.94
CA VAL A 118 4.54 0.50 13.37
C VAL A 118 3.12 0.31 13.91
N GLU A 119 2.12 0.88 13.23
CA GLU A 119 0.72 0.84 13.66
C GLU A 119 0.19 -0.59 13.76
N LYS A 120 0.37 -1.40 12.71
CA LYS A 120 -0.10 -2.79 12.64
C LYS A 120 0.83 -3.78 13.34
N ARG A 121 1.91 -3.30 13.96
CA ARG A 121 2.99 -4.15 14.51
C ARG A 121 3.45 -5.19 13.49
N ALA A 122 3.54 -4.77 12.23
CA ALA A 122 3.94 -5.63 11.14
C ALA A 122 5.40 -6.03 11.36
N LYS A 123 5.66 -7.33 11.33
CA LYS A 123 7.03 -7.85 11.43
C LYS A 123 7.80 -7.55 10.16
N MET A 124 7.14 -7.65 9.01
CA MET A 124 7.72 -7.47 7.69
C MET A 124 6.65 -6.95 6.73
N ILE A 125 7.08 -6.12 5.77
CA ILE A 125 6.31 -5.81 4.56
C ILE A 125 7.09 -6.38 3.37
N VAL A 126 6.40 -7.15 2.54
CA VAL A 126 6.96 -7.76 1.34
C VAL A 126 6.34 -7.13 0.10
N THR A 127 7.13 -6.91 -0.93
CA THR A 127 6.68 -6.48 -2.25
C THR A 127 6.82 -7.63 -3.23
N HIS A 128 5.98 -7.63 -4.27
CA HIS A 128 6.03 -8.62 -5.34
C HIS A 128 5.67 -7.95 -6.67
N HIS A 129 6.70 -7.47 -7.37
CA HIS A 129 6.54 -6.59 -8.52
C HIS A 129 7.43 -7.01 -9.70
N PRO A 130 7.05 -6.68 -10.94
CA PRO A 130 7.94 -6.81 -12.09
C PRO A 130 9.27 -6.08 -11.83
N LYS A 131 10.38 -6.62 -12.37
CA LYS A 131 11.73 -6.07 -12.17
C LYS A 131 11.83 -4.56 -12.41
N ASN A 132 11.16 -4.03 -13.43
CA ASN A 132 11.23 -2.61 -13.77
C ASN A 132 10.64 -1.74 -12.66
N LEU A 133 9.45 -2.08 -12.18
CA LEU A 133 8.83 -1.38 -11.05
C LEU A 133 9.66 -1.53 -9.78
N HIS A 134 10.22 -2.72 -9.51
CA HIS A 134 11.10 -2.92 -8.37
C HIS A 134 12.35 -2.02 -8.42
N GLN A 135 12.93 -1.83 -9.61
CA GLN A 135 14.03 -0.89 -9.81
C GLN A 135 13.59 0.56 -9.57
N GLU A 136 12.41 0.97 -10.04
CA GLU A 136 11.87 2.31 -9.74
C GLU A 136 11.70 2.56 -8.25
N LEU A 137 11.14 1.60 -7.50
CA LEU A 137 10.98 1.69 -6.04
C LEU A 137 12.34 1.92 -5.36
N ARG A 138 13.38 1.21 -5.81
CA ARG A 138 14.74 1.36 -5.29
C ARG A 138 15.39 2.69 -5.65
N PHE A 139 15.33 3.11 -6.91
CA PHE A 139 16.10 4.27 -7.39
C PHE A 139 15.36 5.60 -7.20
N LEU A 140 14.06 5.63 -7.46
CA LEU A 140 13.24 6.84 -7.33
C LEU A 140 12.74 6.99 -5.90
N GLY A 141 12.23 5.90 -5.32
CA GLY A 141 11.70 5.88 -3.96
C GLY A 141 12.76 5.79 -2.87
N GLN A 142 13.97 5.35 -3.20
CA GLN A 142 15.02 5.01 -2.24
C GLN A 142 14.55 3.96 -1.21
N TRP A 143 13.72 3.01 -1.66
CA TRP A 143 13.23 1.94 -0.80
C TRP A 143 14.39 1.03 -0.42
N SER A 144 14.62 0.85 0.88
CA SER A 144 15.62 -0.10 1.39
C SER A 144 14.98 -1.48 1.48
N PHE A 145 15.70 -2.48 0.97
CA PHE A 145 15.28 -3.88 1.00
C PHE A 145 16.32 -4.68 1.78
N HIS A 146 15.87 -5.42 2.80
CA HIS A 146 16.73 -6.34 3.56
C HIS A 146 17.09 -7.58 2.74
N THR A 147 16.15 -8.04 1.90
CA THR A 147 16.33 -9.22 1.05
C THR A 147 15.57 -9.01 -0.25
N GLU A 148 16.18 -9.43 -1.36
CA GLU A 148 15.57 -9.43 -2.68
C GLU A 148 15.77 -10.80 -3.30
N MET A 149 14.70 -11.35 -3.85
CA MET A 149 14.71 -12.65 -4.51
C MET A 149 14.07 -12.54 -5.89
N LYS A 150 14.77 -13.02 -6.90
CA LYS A 150 14.22 -13.14 -8.25
C LYS A 150 13.33 -14.38 -8.32
N ILE A 151 12.09 -14.19 -8.77
CA ILE A 151 11.13 -15.25 -9.00
C ILE A 151 11.03 -15.46 -10.50
N GLU A 152 11.61 -16.57 -10.97
CA GLU A 152 11.71 -16.93 -12.39
C GLU A 152 10.43 -17.59 -12.91
N LYS A 153 9.25 -17.04 -12.56
CA LYS A 153 7.97 -17.54 -13.08
C LYS A 153 7.75 -17.21 -14.56
N PHE A 154 8.44 -16.20 -15.08
CA PHE A 154 8.31 -15.75 -16.47
C PHE A 154 9.70 -15.46 -17.02
N GLU A 155 10.20 -16.28 -17.94
CA GLU A 155 11.54 -16.16 -18.55
C GLU A 155 11.78 -14.77 -19.15
N THR A 156 10.73 -14.13 -19.65
CA THR A 156 10.78 -12.82 -20.32
C THR A 156 10.40 -11.63 -19.43
N SER A 157 9.93 -11.85 -18.20
CA SER A 157 9.46 -10.78 -17.31
C SER A 157 9.63 -11.17 -15.84
N PRO A 158 10.88 -11.16 -15.33
CA PRO A 158 11.15 -11.60 -13.98
C PRO A 158 10.40 -10.73 -12.96
N VAL A 159 9.83 -11.40 -11.97
CA VAL A 159 9.21 -10.76 -10.81
C VAL A 159 10.25 -10.76 -9.68
N ILE A 160 10.34 -9.67 -8.95
CA ILE A 160 11.19 -9.55 -7.78
C ILE A 160 10.30 -9.54 -6.54
N MET A 161 10.63 -10.38 -5.58
CA MET A 161 10.13 -10.27 -4.23
C MET A 161 11.15 -9.52 -3.38
N GLY A 162 10.73 -8.43 -2.76
CA GLY A 162 11.55 -7.64 -1.85
C GLY A 162 10.97 -7.66 -0.45
N ILE A 163 11.82 -7.85 0.57
CA ILE A 163 11.44 -7.61 1.97
C ILE A 163 11.94 -6.23 2.34
N LEU A 164 11.02 -5.32 2.70
CA LEU A 164 11.37 -3.96 3.07
C LEU A 164 12.19 -3.94 4.36
N ASP A 165 13.28 -3.20 4.34
CA ASP A 165 13.98 -2.79 5.56
C ASP A 165 13.17 -1.66 6.19
N LEU A 166 12.34 -2.05 7.15
CA LEU A 166 11.55 -1.12 7.93
C LEU A 166 12.49 -0.63 9.04
N GLN A 167 13.17 0.48 8.81
CA GLN A 167 13.92 1.17 9.85
C GLN A 167 12.94 1.77 10.87
N LEU A 168 12.35 0.90 11.69
CA LEU A 168 11.36 1.22 12.69
C LEU A 168 12.06 1.99 13.81
N LYS A 169 12.29 3.29 13.59
CA LYS A 169 12.57 4.21 14.69
C LYS A 169 11.32 4.22 15.55
N ALA A 170 11.49 3.97 16.85
CA ALA A 170 10.41 4.13 17.82
C ALA A 170 9.95 5.59 17.77
N ARG A 171 8.94 5.90 16.94
CA ARG A 171 8.30 7.20 16.96
C ARG A 171 7.58 7.31 18.29
N ASN A 172 7.67 8.49 18.90
CA ASN A 172 6.94 8.77 20.12
C ASN A 172 5.45 8.49 19.86
N PRO A 173 4.76 7.65 20.66
CA PRO A 173 3.35 7.33 20.46
C PRO A 173 2.45 8.57 20.32
N LEU A 174 2.84 9.70 20.92
CA LEU A 174 2.16 10.98 20.81
C LEU A 174 2.18 11.60 19.40
N GLU A 175 3.17 11.30 18.57
CA GLU A 175 3.23 11.78 17.19
C GLU A 175 2.31 10.99 16.26
N ILE A 176 2.19 9.68 16.48
CA ILE A 176 1.26 8.79 15.75
C ILE A 176 -0.20 9.16 16.07
N LEU A 177 -0.49 9.49 17.33
CA LEU A 177 -1.82 9.96 17.72
C LEU A 177 -2.17 11.32 17.11
N LYS A 178 -1.19 12.20 16.88
CA LYS A 178 -1.43 13.50 16.23
C LYS A 178 -1.77 13.36 14.75
N SER A 179 -1.18 12.42 14.02
CA SER A 179 -1.55 12.15 12.62
C SER A 179 -2.93 11.49 12.49
N LEU A 180 -3.33 10.67 13.47
CA LEU A 180 -4.67 10.05 13.52
C LEU A 180 -5.76 11.05 13.92
N ARG A 181 -5.50 11.96 14.89
CA ARG A 181 -6.52 12.91 15.40
C ARG A 181 -6.93 14.00 14.41
N ILE A 182 -6.13 14.25 13.37
CA ILE A 182 -6.50 15.17 12.27
C ILE A 182 -7.64 14.57 11.40
N GLN A 183 -7.91 13.26 11.48
CA GLN A 183 -9.03 12.62 10.78
C GLN A 183 -10.37 12.76 11.51
N GLU A 184 -10.41 13.04 12.82
CA GLU A 184 -11.68 13.11 13.58
C GLU A 184 -12.21 14.55 13.75
N MET A 185 -11.42 15.58 13.46
CA MET A 185 -11.80 16.98 13.75
C MET A 185 -12.36 17.79 12.58
N SER A 186 -12.58 17.18 11.41
CA SER A 186 -13.15 17.87 10.24
C SER A 186 -14.66 17.65 10.03
N HIS A 187 -15.37 17.16 11.05
CA HIS A 187 -16.82 17.34 11.13
C HIS A 187 -17.16 18.53 12.03
N PRO A 188 -17.43 19.73 11.48
CA PRO A 188 -18.19 20.72 12.22
C PRO A 188 -19.55 20.09 12.52
N GLN A 189 -19.87 19.95 13.80
CA GLN A 189 -21.24 19.70 14.22
C GLN A 189 -22.11 20.80 13.63
N LEU A 190 -22.96 20.42 12.67
CA LEU A 190 -24.09 21.23 12.27
C LEU A 190 -25.01 21.33 13.48
N ALA A 191 -25.02 22.54 14.05
CA ALA A 191 -26.07 22.97 14.94
C ALA A 191 -27.43 22.83 14.24
N CYS A 192 -28.37 22.19 14.93
CA CYS A 192 -29.80 22.49 14.93
C CYS A 192 -30.31 22.13 16.32
#